data_AF-I0WEE9-F1
#
_entry.id   AF-I0WEE9-F1
#
_cell.length_a   1.000
_cell.length_b   1.000
_cell.length_c   1.000
_cell.angle_alpha   90.00
_cell.angle_beta   90.00
_cell.angle_gamma   90.00
#
_symmetry.space_group_name_H-M   'P 1'
#
loop_
_entity.id
_entity.type
_entity.pdbx_description
1 polymer ?
#
loop_
_entity_poly.entity_id
_entity_poly.type
_entity_poly.pdbx_seq_one_letter_code
_entity_poly.pdbx_strand_id
1 'polypeptide(L)'
;MDFAELAEDIAHEAEHALFLTRQIKQIDERVANLYADADPAGIVASAPGVGAVISAVIAGRIGDRHHESAICHLATHLVTRIAACMPTGQPYALRDVDDTPITEAEGRAIVKARYKINPRRRENVRYKRMRERRKQAAGQESPGSRCAPTGQPAKTKPTSRQVA
;
A
#
# COMPACT_ATOMS: atom_id res chain seq x y z
N MET A 1 14.64 -36.11 30.37
CA MET A 1 14.06 -34.92 29.72
C MET A 1 14.07 -33.85 30.79
N ASP A 2 14.81 -32.77 30.58
CA ASP A 2 14.91 -31.68 31.54
C ASP A 2 13.73 -30.71 31.29
N PHE A 3 12.84 -30.61 32.27
CA PHE A 3 11.67 -29.74 32.17
C PHE A 3 12.01 -28.27 32.36
N ALA A 4 13.15 -27.95 32.99
CA ALA A 4 13.59 -26.58 33.18
C ALA A 4 14.14 -25.99 31.88
N GLU A 5 14.98 -26.74 31.17
CA GLU A 5 15.49 -26.38 29.84
C GLU A 5 14.34 -26.17 28.83
N LEU A 6 13.37 -27.08 28.81
CA LEU A 6 12.17 -26.93 27.98
C LEU A 6 11.33 -25.69 28.35
N ALA A 7 11.24 -25.34 29.64
CA ALA A 7 10.50 -24.17 30.07
C ALA A 7 11.20 -22.86 29.67
N GLU A 8 12.53 -22.82 29.69
CA GLU A 8 13.30 -21.67 29.20
C GLU A 8 13.13 -21.45 27.70
N ASP A 9 13.18 -22.53 26.90
CA ASP A 9 12.93 -22.47 25.46
C ASP A 9 11.53 -21.94 25.14
N ILE A 10 10.50 -22.48 25.81
CA ILE A 10 9.10 -22.03 25.63
C ILE A 10 8.94 -20.56 26.03
N ALA A 11 9.60 -20.11 27.11
CA ALA A 11 9.56 -18.72 27.54
C ALA A 11 10.19 -17.79 26.48
N HIS A 12 11.32 -18.20 25.90
CA HIS A 12 11.99 -17.45 24.84
C HIS A 12 11.13 -17.36 23.57
N GLU A 13 10.49 -18.45 23.17
CA GLU A 13 9.56 -18.47 22.04
C GLU A 13 8.33 -17.59 22.30
N ALA A 14 7.79 -17.60 23.52
CA ALA A 14 6.68 -16.75 23.90
C ALA A 14 7.04 -15.26 23.87
N GLU A 15 8.24 -14.89 24.33
CA GLU A 15 8.76 -13.53 24.23
C GLU A 15 8.91 -13.09 22.77
N HIS A 16 9.42 -13.96 21.90
CA HIS A 16 9.49 -13.70 20.45
C HIS A 16 8.10 -13.54 19.82
N ALA A 17 7.13 -14.39 20.17
CA ALA A 17 5.76 -14.27 19.66
C ALA A 17 5.11 -12.93 20.07
N LEU A 18 5.32 -12.50 21.32
CA LEU A 18 4.85 -11.20 21.81
C LEU A 18 5.55 -10.02 21.14
N PHE A 19 6.84 -10.17 20.82
CA PHE A 19 7.59 -9.17 20.05
C PHE A 19 7.03 -9.04 18.63
N LEU A 20 6.85 -10.15 17.90
CA LEU A 20 6.29 -10.15 16.55
C LEU A 20 4.86 -9.61 16.53
N THR A 21 4.05 -9.94 17.53
CA THR A 21 2.68 -9.40 17.66
C THR A 21 2.69 -7.87 17.77
N ARG A 22 3.64 -7.30 18.52
CA ARG A 22 3.81 -5.84 18.59
C ARG A 22 4.24 -5.25 17.25
N GLN A 23 5.17 -5.91 16.54
CA GLN A 23 5.60 -5.45 15.22
C GLN A 23 4.46 -5.50 14.19
N ILE A 24 3.62 -6.53 14.20
CA ILE A 24 2.44 -6.64 13.33
C ILE A 24 1.50 -5.46 13.57
N LYS A 25 1.18 -5.15 14.84
CA LYS A 25 0.32 -4.00 15.17
C LYS A 25 0.90 -2.67 14.66
N GLN A 26 2.21 -2.47 14.80
CA GLN A 26 2.88 -1.28 14.27
C GLN A 26 2.81 -1.20 12.73
N ILE A 27 2.90 -2.35 12.05
CA ILE A 27 2.74 -2.41 10.59
C ILE A 27 1.29 -2.09 10.21
N ASP A 28 0.30 -2.65 10.92
CA ASP A 28 -1.13 -2.39 10.66
C ASP A 28 -1.46 -0.90 10.79
N GLU A 29 -0.96 -0.23 11.84
CA GLU A 29 -1.11 1.22 12.02
C GLU A 29 -0.46 2.01 10.88
N ARG A 30 0.74 1.62 10.46
CA ARG A 30 1.43 2.26 9.32
C ARG A 30 0.69 2.05 8.00
N VAL A 31 0.17 0.85 7.77
CA VAL A 31 -0.63 0.52 6.58
C VAL A 31 -1.92 1.33 6.56
N ALA A 32 -2.62 1.46 7.69
CA ALA A 32 -3.83 2.26 7.81
C ALA A 32 -3.58 3.73 7.44
N ASN A 33 -2.49 4.32 7.95
CA ASN A 33 -2.13 5.71 7.63
C ASN A 33 -1.78 5.90 6.15
N LEU A 34 -0.94 5.02 5.58
CA LEU A 34 -0.59 5.07 4.15
C LEU A 34 -1.81 4.84 3.25
N TYR A 35 -2.73 3.99 3.68
CA TYR A 35 -3.96 3.72 2.96
C TYR A 35 -4.92 4.92 2.99
N ALA A 36 -5.03 5.64 4.12
CA ALA A 36 -5.81 6.87 4.17
C ALA A 36 -5.32 7.93 3.17
N ASP A 37 -4.00 7.99 2.94
CA ASP A 37 -3.41 8.86 1.91
C ASP A 37 -3.66 8.35 0.48
N ALA A 38 -3.65 7.03 0.28
CA ALA A 38 -3.87 6.40 -1.02
C ALA A 38 -5.34 6.44 -1.44
N ASP A 39 -6.26 6.29 -0.49
CA ASP A 39 -7.70 6.30 -0.68
C ASP A 39 -8.43 7.29 0.27
N PRO A 40 -8.18 8.61 0.19
CA PRO A 40 -8.81 9.63 1.06
C PRO A 40 -10.34 9.72 1.01
N ALA A 41 -10.99 9.05 0.06
CA ALA A 41 -12.44 9.03 -0.10
C ALA A 41 -13.04 7.67 0.31
N GLY A 42 -12.21 6.72 0.74
CA GLY A 42 -12.63 5.40 1.22
C GLY A 42 -13.35 4.54 0.17
N ILE A 43 -13.18 4.81 -1.12
CA ILE A 43 -13.96 4.16 -2.19
C ILE A 43 -13.67 2.66 -2.23
N VAL A 44 -12.40 2.26 -2.13
CA VAL A 44 -12.00 0.85 -2.28
C VAL A 44 -12.35 0.07 -1.02
N ALA A 45 -12.18 0.67 0.15
CA ALA A 45 -12.55 0.06 1.43
C ALA A 45 -14.08 -0.08 1.57
N SER A 46 -14.87 0.79 0.92
CA SER A 46 -16.33 0.72 0.93
C SER A 46 -16.92 -0.42 0.08
N ALA A 47 -16.10 -1.04 -0.78
CA ALA A 47 -16.54 -2.18 -1.57
C ALA A 47 -16.86 -3.37 -0.65
N PRO A 48 -18.03 -4.02 -0.80
CA PRO A 48 -18.41 -5.16 0.04
C PRO A 48 -17.35 -6.28 0.01
N GLY A 49 -16.95 -6.74 1.19
CA GLY A 49 -15.97 -7.82 1.35
C GLY A 49 -14.49 -7.41 1.19
N VAL A 50 -14.18 -6.12 0.97
CA VAL A 50 -12.80 -5.64 0.85
C VAL A 50 -12.24 -5.20 2.21
N GLY A 51 -12.87 -4.23 2.88
CA GLY A 51 -12.37 -3.71 4.16
C GLY A 51 -10.95 -3.12 4.08
N ALA A 52 -10.33 -2.78 5.21
CA ALA A 52 -9.06 -2.03 5.23
C ALA A 52 -7.82 -2.85 4.79
N VAL A 53 -7.77 -4.14 5.10
CA VAL A 53 -6.59 -4.97 4.84
C VAL A 53 -6.47 -5.32 3.35
N ILE A 54 -7.55 -5.77 2.72
CA ILE A 54 -7.54 -6.16 1.30
C ILE A 54 -7.38 -4.92 0.42
N SER A 55 -7.99 -3.79 0.81
CA SER A 55 -7.85 -2.55 0.08
C SER A 55 -6.41 -2.02 0.09
N ALA A 56 -5.68 -2.14 1.21
CA ALA A 56 -4.25 -1.82 1.25
C ALA A 56 -3.40 -2.70 0.31
N VAL A 57 -3.73 -3.99 0.17
CA VAL A 57 -3.07 -4.89 -0.78
C VAL A 57 -3.38 -4.51 -2.23
N ILE A 58 -4.63 -4.16 -2.54
CA ILE A 58 -5.06 -3.70 -3.86
C ILE A 58 -4.33 -2.40 -4.22
N ALA A 59 -4.36 -1.41 -3.32
CA ALA A 59 -3.66 -0.13 -3.50
C ALA A 59 -2.14 -0.33 -3.67
N GLY A 60 -1.53 -1.21 -2.87
CA GLY A 60 -0.10 -1.53 -2.95
C GLY A 60 0.32 -2.18 -4.26
N ARG A 61 -0.56 -2.94 -4.93
CA ARG A 61 -0.27 -3.61 -6.20
C ARG A 61 -0.62 -2.79 -7.44
N ILE A 62 -1.70 -2.02 -7.39
CA ILE A 62 -2.30 -1.37 -8.57
C ILE A 62 -2.00 0.14 -8.57
N GLY A 63 -1.65 0.71 -7.42
CA GLY A 63 -1.21 2.10 -7.31
C GLY A 63 -2.36 3.10 -7.31
N ASP A 64 -2.56 3.81 -8.42
CA ASP A 64 -3.39 5.02 -8.49
C ASP A 64 -4.90 4.71 -8.52
N ARG A 65 -5.71 5.37 -7.67
CA ARG A 65 -7.19 5.19 -7.63
C ARG A 65 -7.87 5.32 -8.99
N HIS A 66 -7.40 6.22 -9.86
CA HIS A 66 -7.99 6.36 -11.20
C HIS A 66 -7.72 5.14 -12.09
N HIS A 67 -6.62 4.42 -11.84
CA HIS A 67 -6.34 3.16 -12.51
C HIS A 67 -7.35 2.08 -12.07
N GLU A 68 -7.67 2.00 -10.79
CA GLU A 68 -8.62 1.03 -10.24
C GLU A 68 -10.05 1.27 -10.75
N SER A 69 -10.54 2.51 -10.69
CA SER A 69 -11.88 2.86 -11.20
C SER A 69 -12.00 2.52 -12.70
N ALA A 70 -10.95 2.79 -13.49
CA ALA A 70 -10.91 2.43 -14.89
C ALA A 70 -10.95 0.90 -15.11
N ILE A 71 -10.20 0.11 -14.32
CA ILE A 71 -10.23 -1.35 -14.39
C ILE A 71 -11.63 -1.87 -14.04
N CYS A 72 -12.25 -1.37 -12.97
CA CYS A 72 -13.58 -1.80 -12.53
C CYS A 72 -14.65 -1.51 -13.60
N HIS A 73 -14.59 -0.34 -14.25
CA HIS A 73 -15.47 -0.01 -15.37
C HIS A 73 -15.26 -0.97 -16.55
N LEU A 74 -13.99 -1.23 -16.93
CA LEU A 74 -13.67 -2.17 -18.00
C LEU A 74 -14.12 -3.60 -17.68
N ALA A 75 -13.92 -4.06 -16.43
CA ALA A 75 -14.32 -5.38 -15.98
C ALA A 75 -15.82 -5.58 -16.10
N THR A 76 -16.63 -4.60 -15.70
CA THR A 76 -18.09 -4.63 -15.86
C THR A 76 -18.50 -4.85 -17.32
N HIS A 77 -17.89 -4.12 -18.26
CA HIS A 77 -18.17 -4.31 -19.69
C HIS A 77 -17.72 -5.67 -20.21
N LEU A 78 -16.55 -6.15 -19.79
CA LEU A 78 -16.02 -7.44 -20.22
C LEU A 78 -16.84 -8.61 -19.69
N VAL A 79 -17.28 -8.57 -18.44
CA VAL A 79 -18.13 -9.62 -17.84
C VAL A 79 -19.42 -9.80 -18.64
N THR A 80 -20.10 -8.71 -19.01
CA THR A 80 -21.32 -8.78 -19.83
C THR A 80 -21.07 -9.45 -21.19
N ARG A 81 -19.94 -9.14 -21.83
CA ARG A 81 -19.58 -9.73 -23.12
C ARG A 81 -19.21 -11.21 -23.01
N ILE A 82 -18.49 -11.59 -21.96
CA ILE A 82 -18.17 -13.00 -21.68
C ILE A 82 -19.45 -13.78 -21.40
N ALA A 83 -20.36 -13.24 -20.57
CA ALA A 83 -21.65 -13.85 -20.28
C ALA A 83 -22.49 -14.08 -21.54
N ALA A 84 -22.47 -13.15 -22.50
CA ALA A 84 -23.16 -13.30 -23.78
C ALA A 84 -22.62 -14.46 -24.63
N CYS A 85 -21.34 -14.84 -24.46
CA CYS A 85 -20.71 -15.96 -25.17
C CYS A 85 -20.76 -17.29 -24.38
N MET A 86 -21.21 -17.30 -23.12
CA MET A 86 -21.31 -18.52 -22.31
C MET A 86 -22.28 -19.56 -22.88
N PRO A 87 -23.48 -19.22 -23.40
CA PRO A 87 -24.41 -20.21 -23.93
C PRO A 87 -23.86 -21.02 -25.12
N THR A 88 -22.95 -20.44 -25.90
CA THR A 88 -22.33 -21.11 -27.05
C THR A 88 -21.10 -21.93 -26.66
N GLY A 89 -20.69 -21.90 -25.38
CA GLY A 89 -19.52 -22.60 -24.86
C GLY A 89 -18.19 -22.11 -25.45
N GLN A 90 -18.18 -20.97 -26.14
CA GLN A 90 -16.99 -20.42 -26.78
C GLN A 90 -16.34 -19.34 -25.90
N PRO A 91 -15.02 -19.37 -25.70
CA PRO A 91 -14.31 -18.28 -25.03
C PRO A 91 -14.52 -16.95 -25.76
N TYR A 92 -14.71 -15.87 -25.02
CA TYR A 92 -14.79 -14.54 -25.61
C TYR A 92 -13.47 -14.16 -26.29
N ALA A 93 -13.54 -13.80 -27.57
CA ALA A 93 -12.38 -13.34 -28.34
C ALA A 93 -12.17 -11.84 -28.17
N LEU A 94 -10.97 -11.43 -27.72
CA LEU A 94 -10.57 -10.02 -27.73
C LEU A 94 -10.47 -9.52 -29.17
N ARG A 95 -10.98 -8.32 -29.42
CA ARG A 95 -11.02 -7.69 -30.75
C ARG A 95 -10.46 -6.27 -30.67
N ASP A 96 -9.75 -5.86 -31.73
CA ASP A 96 -9.30 -4.47 -31.93
C ASP A 96 -10.49 -3.55 -32.30
N VAL A 97 -10.23 -2.25 -32.45
CA VAL A 97 -11.26 -1.24 -32.78
C VAL A 97 -12.00 -1.53 -34.09
N ASP A 98 -11.32 -2.20 -35.01
CA ASP A 98 -11.87 -2.61 -36.32
C ASP A 98 -12.50 -4.02 -36.27
N ASP A 99 -12.91 -4.48 -35.08
CA ASP A 99 -13.48 -5.80 -34.78
C ASP A 99 -12.62 -7.02 -35.15
N THR A 100 -11.34 -6.81 -35.47
CA THR A 100 -10.41 -7.88 -35.80
C THR A 100 -10.00 -8.65 -34.54
N PRO A 101 -10.13 -9.99 -34.48
CA PRO A 101 -9.66 -10.77 -33.34
C PRO A 101 -8.16 -10.59 -33.12
N ILE A 102 -7.77 -10.42 -31.86
CA ILE A 102 -6.36 -10.21 -31.49
C ILE A 102 -5.96 -11.15 -30.35
N THR A 103 -4.71 -11.59 -30.39
CA THR A 103 -4.05 -12.25 -29.27
C THR A 103 -3.64 -11.22 -28.21
N GLU A 104 -3.33 -11.70 -27.00
CA GLU A 104 -2.84 -10.84 -25.91
C GLU A 104 -1.52 -10.14 -26.27
N ALA A 105 -0.63 -10.83 -26.99
CA ALA A 105 0.64 -10.27 -27.45
C ALA A 105 0.44 -9.14 -28.48
N GLU A 106 -0.47 -9.34 -29.44
CA GLU A 106 -0.83 -8.33 -30.44
C GLU A 106 -1.53 -7.14 -29.78
N GLY A 107 -2.46 -7.38 -28.85
CA GLY A 107 -3.12 -6.32 -28.08
C GLY A 107 -2.12 -5.45 -27.34
N ARG A 108 -1.13 -6.06 -26.65
CA ARG A 108 -0.04 -5.31 -26.00
C ARG A 108 0.77 -4.48 -27.00
N ALA A 109 1.08 -5.05 -28.17
CA ALA A 109 1.82 -4.34 -29.22
C ALA A 109 1.04 -3.13 -29.76
N ILE A 110 -0.26 -3.29 -30.02
CA ILE A 110 -1.16 -2.23 -30.48
C ILE A 110 -1.24 -1.11 -29.45
N VAL A 111 -1.44 -1.44 -28.17
CA VAL A 111 -1.45 -0.45 -27.07
C VAL A 111 -0.15 0.35 -27.02
N LYS A 112 1.00 -0.34 -27.08
CA LYS A 112 2.31 0.30 -27.06
C LYS A 112 2.56 1.20 -28.27
N ALA A 113 2.04 0.82 -29.44
CA ALA A 113 2.24 1.55 -30.69
C ALA A 113 1.31 2.76 -30.82
N ARG A 114 -0.01 2.56 -30.67
CA ARG A 114 -1.05 3.54 -31.00
C ARG A 114 -1.47 4.43 -29.83
N TYR A 115 -1.45 3.91 -28.60
CA TYR A 115 -2.01 4.59 -27.42
C TYR A 115 -0.93 5.14 -26.49
N LYS A 116 0.04 5.87 -27.05
CA LYS A 116 1.11 6.52 -26.28
C LYS A 116 0.62 7.82 -25.63
N ILE A 117 0.76 7.91 -24.31
CA ILE A 117 0.57 9.17 -23.59
C ILE A 117 1.73 10.11 -23.90
N ASN A 118 1.44 11.33 -24.37
CA ASN A 118 2.43 12.36 -24.65
C ASN A 118 3.37 12.57 -23.43
N PRO A 119 4.70 12.50 -23.59
CA PRO A 119 5.65 12.60 -22.49
C PRO A 119 5.53 13.91 -21.70
N ARG A 120 5.21 15.03 -22.35
CA ARG A 120 4.95 16.32 -21.67
C ARG A 120 3.77 16.23 -20.69
N ARG A 121 2.73 15.46 -21.03
CA ARG A 121 1.59 15.23 -20.13
C ARG A 121 2.03 14.47 -18.88
N ARG A 122 2.89 13.45 -19.03
CA ARG A 122 3.43 12.69 -17.89
C ARG A 122 4.27 13.58 -16.98
N GLU A 123 5.14 14.39 -17.57
CA GLU A 123 5.98 15.34 -16.85
C GLU A 123 5.16 16.38 -16.09
N ASN A 124 4.15 16.98 -16.74
CA ASN A 124 3.23 17.92 -16.08
C ASN A 124 2.49 17.30 -14.89
N VAL A 125 2.02 16.05 -15.02
CA VAL A 125 1.38 15.34 -13.90
C VAL A 125 2.40 15.07 -12.78
N ARG A 126 3.64 14.69 -13.11
CA ARG A 126 4.72 14.49 -12.14
C ARG A 126 5.03 15.79 -11.39
N TYR A 127 5.20 16.90 -12.09
CA TYR A 127 5.44 18.22 -11.49
C TYR A 127 4.28 18.67 -10.61
N LYS A 128 3.03 18.48 -11.06
CA LYS A 128 1.85 18.77 -10.24
C LYS A 128 1.85 17.95 -8.95
N ARG A 129 2.06 16.62 -9.01
CA ARG A 129 2.15 15.76 -7.82
C ARG A 129 3.28 16.18 -6.88
N MET A 130 4.45 16.51 -7.42
CA MET A 130 5.58 16.99 -6.61
C MET A 130 5.24 18.30 -5.90
N ARG A 131 4.57 19.23 -6.59
CA ARG A 131 4.11 20.49 -6.01
C ARG A 131 3.07 20.29 -4.91
N GLU A 132 2.09 19.42 -5.11
CA GLU A 132 1.07 19.12 -4.10
C GLU A 132 1.69 18.46 -2.86
N ARG A 133 2.63 17.51 -3.02
CA ARG A 133 3.38 16.93 -1.89
C ARG A 133 4.16 17.98 -1.10
N ARG A 134 4.83 18.93 -1.78
CA ARG A 134 5.54 20.04 -1.12
C ARG A 134 4.60 20.94 -0.33
N LYS A 135 3.41 21.23 -0.84
CA LYS A 135 2.40 22.01 -0.12
C LYS A 135 1.87 21.27 1.11
N GLN A 136 1.61 19.97 0.99
CA GLN A 136 1.15 19.14 2.10
C GLN A 136 2.20 19.05 3.21
N ALA A 137 3.49 18.87 2.85
CA ALA A 137 4.59 18.87 3.80
C ALA A 137 4.77 20.24 4.48
N ALA A 138 4.71 21.33 3.72
CA ALA A 138 4.80 22.69 4.28
C ALA A 138 3.58 23.07 5.15
N GLY A 139 2.41 22.47 4.89
CA GLY A 139 1.20 22.65 5.71
C GLY A 139 1.17 21.78 6.97
N GLN A 140 2.05 20.78 7.10
CA GLN A 140 2.19 19.93 8.29
C GLN A 140 3.21 20.46 9.31
N GLU A 141 3.94 21.55 9.01
CA GLU A 141 4.84 22.16 9.99
C GLU A 141 4.07 22.99 11.05
N SER A 142 3.83 22.32 12.20
CA SER A 142 3.49 22.79 13.57
C SER A 142 2.01 23.11 13.90
N PRO A 143 1.47 22.52 14.99
CA PRO A 143 1.82 22.91 16.37
C PRO A 143 2.58 21.82 17.14
N GLY A 144 3.60 22.25 17.90
CA GLY A 144 4.60 21.38 18.52
C GLY A 144 4.06 20.32 19.47
N SER A 145 4.50 19.08 19.25
CA SER A 145 4.45 18.03 20.26
C SER A 145 5.76 18.04 21.04
N ARG A 146 5.65 18.29 22.35
CA ARG A 146 6.73 18.13 23.32
C ARG A 146 7.26 16.70 23.24
N CYS A 147 8.44 16.50 22.66
CA CYS A 147 9.15 15.23 22.81
C CYS A 147 9.50 15.02 24.29
N ALA A 148 9.20 13.82 24.76
CA ALA A 148 9.54 13.34 26.10
C ALA A 148 11.05 13.46 26.38
N PRO A 149 11.47 13.73 27.63
CA PRO A 149 12.87 13.91 27.95
C PRO A 149 13.60 12.56 27.81
N THR A 150 14.52 12.47 26.85
CA THR A 150 15.53 11.42 26.81
C THR A 150 16.35 11.48 28.10
N GLY A 151 16.33 10.40 28.87
CA GLY A 151 17.07 10.27 30.13
C GLY A 151 18.56 10.56 29.92
N GLN A 152 19.09 11.49 30.72
CA GLN A 152 20.52 11.76 30.81
C GLN A 152 21.26 10.49 31.29
N PRO A 153 22.41 10.13 30.72
CA PRO A 153 23.27 9.13 31.32
C PRO A 153 23.86 9.69 32.62
N ALA A 154 23.67 8.97 33.72
CA ALA A 154 24.22 9.34 35.02
C ALA A 154 25.75 9.38 34.96
N LYS A 155 26.35 10.55 35.21
CA LYS A 155 27.80 10.69 35.45
C LYS A 155 28.07 10.46 36.93
N THR A 156 28.41 9.24 37.32
CA THR A 156 29.04 9.01 38.62
C THR A 156 30.52 9.40 38.52
N LYS A 157 30.95 10.36 39.35
CA LYS A 157 32.38 10.58 39.67
C LYS A 157 32.59 10.17 41.13
N PRO A 158 33.69 9.48 41.45
CA PRO A 158 33.95 9.00 42.80
C PRO A 158 34.33 10.16 43.73
N THR A 159 33.83 10.08 44.95
CA THR A 159 34.04 11.00 46.07
C THR A 159 35.51 11.00 46.51
N SER A 160 36.17 12.16 46.49
CA SER A 160 37.35 12.42 47.33
C SER A 160 36.94 13.38 48.44
N ARG A 161 36.81 12.86 49.66
CA ARG A 161 36.54 13.62 50.88
C ARG A 161 37.89 14.05 51.47
N GLN A 162 38.21 15.33 51.39
CA GLN A 162 39.20 15.95 52.27
C GLN A 162 38.47 17.00 53.11
N VAL A 163 38.50 16.81 54.42
CA VAL A 163 38.16 17.83 55.42
C VAL A 163 39.37 17.88 56.35
N ALA A 164 39.78 19.11 56.68
CA ALA A 164 40.82 19.46 57.62
C ALA A 164 40.48 19.03 59.05
#